data_AF-A0A9N7UUF5-F1
#
_entry.id   AF-A0A9N7UUF5-F1
#
_cell.length_a   1.000
_cell.length_b   1.000
_cell.length_c   1.000
_cell.angle_alpha   90.00
_cell.angle_beta   90.00
_cell.angle_gamma   90.00
#
_symmetry.space_group_name_H-M   'P 1'
#
loop_
_entity.id
_entity.type
_entity.pdbx_description
1 polymer ?
#
loop_
_entity_poly.entity_id
_entity_poly.type
_entity_poly.pdbx_seq_one_letter_code
_entity_poly.pdbx_strand_id
1 'polypeptide(L)'
;TLNGLGIDRHLLGLKLQSIEKGLTIPKIFMDTAYGLATHWKLRTGQVPANTDSVMCFGPLVPDGYAICYNPQADHVHFSITAFNCCEETHAETLALTLKDTLGQLQELLQPTV
;
A
#
# COMPACT_ATOMS: atom_id res chain seq x y z
N THR A 1 9.01 -1.03 -10.76
CA THR A 1 7.69 -1.08 -11.42
C THR A 1 7.64 -0.26 -12.70
N LEU A 2 8.01 1.02 -12.70
CA LEU A 2 7.94 1.87 -13.91
C LEU A 2 8.72 1.32 -15.11
N ASN A 3 9.92 0.76 -14.88
CA ASN A 3 10.73 0.14 -15.92
C ASN A 3 10.45 -1.37 -16.12
N GLY A 4 9.36 -1.90 -15.56
CA GLY A 4 8.99 -3.32 -15.69
C GLY A 4 9.79 -4.32 -14.84
N LEU A 5 10.77 -3.88 -14.06
CA LEU A 5 11.63 -4.76 -13.23
C LEU A 5 11.00 -5.18 -11.89
N GLY A 6 9.69 -5.06 -11.73
CA GLY A 6 8.97 -5.52 -10.53
C GLY A 6 8.69 -7.03 -10.58
N ILE A 7 8.61 -7.69 -9.43
CA ILE A 7 8.47 -9.16 -9.37
C ILE A 7 7.02 -9.65 -9.38
N ASP A 8 6.08 -8.87 -8.85
CA ASP A 8 4.71 -9.32 -8.57
C ASP A 8 4.00 -9.81 -9.84
N ARG A 9 4.07 -9.03 -10.92
CA ARG A 9 3.45 -9.36 -12.20
C ARG A 9 4.17 -10.48 -12.93
N HIS A 10 5.50 -10.58 -12.77
CA HIS A 10 6.27 -11.68 -13.33
C HIS A 10 5.91 -13.01 -12.65
N LEU A 11 5.88 -13.04 -11.31
CA LEU A 11 5.47 -14.21 -10.53
C LEU A 11 4.02 -14.60 -10.81
N LEU A 12 3.11 -13.62 -10.91
CA LEU A 12 1.74 -13.88 -11.36
C LEU A 12 1.70 -14.51 -12.75
N GLY A 13 2.50 -14.00 -13.70
CA GLY A 13 2.61 -14.55 -15.05
C GLY A 13 3.07 -16.00 -15.06
N LEU A 14 4.10 -16.35 -14.29
CA LEU A 14 4.58 -17.73 -14.16
C LEU A 14 3.53 -18.68 -13.56
N LYS A 15 2.77 -18.22 -12.55
CA LYS A 15 1.64 -18.97 -11.98
C LYS A 15 0.55 -19.21 -13.02
N LEU A 16 0.12 -18.15 -13.70
CA LEU A 16 -0.91 -18.24 -14.74
C LEU A 16 -0.46 -19.10 -15.94
N GLN A 17 0.81 -19.04 -16.32
CA GLN A 17 1.35 -19.87 -17.40
C GLN A 17 1.28 -21.36 -17.06
N SER A 18 1.56 -21.73 -15.81
CA SER A 18 1.46 -23.11 -15.35
C SER A 18 0.01 -23.60 -15.39
N ILE A 19 -0.95 -22.75 -15.00
CA ILE A 19 -2.39 -23.02 -15.10
C ILE A 19 -2.79 -23.25 -16.55
N GLU A 20 -2.41 -22.34 -17.46
CA GLU A 20 -2.75 -22.42 -18.89
C GLU A 20 -2.23 -23.71 -19.54
N LYS A 21 -1.04 -24.17 -19.15
CA LYS A 21 -0.45 -25.42 -19.66
C LYS A 21 -0.96 -26.68 -18.97
N GLY A 22 -1.87 -26.57 -17.99
CA GLY A 22 -2.36 -27.72 -17.21
C GLY A 22 -1.27 -28.40 -16.38
N LEU A 23 -0.21 -27.66 -16.04
CA LEU A 23 0.89 -28.18 -15.21
C LEU A 23 0.53 -28.08 -13.73
N THR A 24 1.19 -28.91 -12.91
CA THR A 24 1.13 -28.73 -11.46
C THR A 24 1.66 -27.35 -11.08
N ILE A 25 0.95 -26.63 -10.21
CA ILE A 25 1.38 -25.32 -9.74
C ILE A 25 2.73 -25.45 -9.02
N PRO A 26 3.74 -24.63 -9.38
CA PRO A 26 5.03 -24.65 -8.69
C PRO A 26 4.89 -24.43 -7.18
N LYS A 27 5.65 -25.19 -6.38
CA LYS A 27 5.58 -25.19 -4.91
C LYS A 27 5.75 -23.79 -4.28
N ILE A 28 6.53 -22.92 -4.91
CA ILE A 28 6.72 -21.53 -4.47
C ILE A 28 5.39 -20.77 -4.34
N PHE A 29 4.39 -21.04 -5.19
CA PHE A 29 3.09 -20.37 -5.13
C PHE A 29 2.13 -20.99 -4.10
N MET A 30 2.54 -22.08 -3.45
CA MET A 30 1.84 -22.71 -2.32
C MET A 30 2.56 -22.46 -0.99
N ASP A 31 3.71 -21.80 -1.03
CA ASP A 31 4.49 -21.47 0.16
C ASP A 31 3.77 -20.40 1.00
N THR A 32 3.81 -20.55 2.33
CA THR A 32 3.25 -19.56 3.25
C THR A 32 3.94 -18.20 3.10
N ALA A 33 5.22 -18.17 2.71
CA ALA A 33 5.94 -16.95 2.41
C ALA A 33 5.33 -16.20 1.21
N TYR A 34 4.87 -16.90 0.18
CA TYR A 34 4.17 -16.28 -0.95
C TYR A 34 2.80 -15.74 -0.54
N GLY A 35 2.09 -16.48 0.33
CA GLY A 35 0.86 -16.01 0.95
C GLY A 35 1.06 -14.70 1.72
N LEU A 36 2.07 -14.64 2.60
CA LEU A 36 2.41 -13.43 3.35
C LEU A 36 2.82 -12.27 2.44
N ALA A 37 3.66 -12.55 1.44
CA ALA A 37 4.16 -11.53 0.50
C ALA A 37 3.05 -10.91 -0.38
N THR A 38 1.93 -11.62 -0.56
CA THR A 38 0.79 -11.16 -1.37
C THR A 38 -0.43 -10.73 -0.53
N HIS A 39 -0.32 -10.78 0.81
CA HIS A 39 -1.31 -10.28 1.75
C HIS A 39 -0.99 -8.84 2.15
N TRP A 40 -1.36 -7.89 1.29
CA TRP A 40 -0.97 -6.48 1.47
C TRP A 40 -1.80 -5.76 2.54
N LYS A 41 -1.34 -5.81 3.79
CA LYS A 41 -1.91 -5.03 4.91
C LYS A 41 -1.85 -3.52 4.71
N LEU A 42 -0.95 -3.03 3.85
CA LEU A 42 -0.85 -1.61 3.52
C LEU A 42 -0.91 -1.44 2.01
N ARG A 43 -2.06 -0.99 1.51
CA ARG A 43 -2.21 -0.56 0.13
C ARG A 43 -2.03 0.95 0.04
N THR A 44 -1.03 1.42 -0.70
CA THR A 44 -0.83 2.86 -0.92
C THR A 44 -0.99 3.24 -2.39
N GLY A 45 -1.35 4.50 -2.64
CA GLY A 45 -1.39 5.06 -3.98
C GLY A 45 -1.26 6.58 -3.98
N GLN A 46 -0.33 7.10 -4.79
CA GLN A 46 -0.27 8.53 -5.08
C GLN A 46 -1.19 8.83 -6.26
N VAL A 47 -2.08 9.81 -6.10
CA VAL A 47 -2.94 10.32 -7.17
C VAL A 47 -2.76 11.83 -7.23
N PRO A 48 -1.75 12.32 -7.98
CA PRO A 48 -1.50 13.74 -8.10
C PRO A 48 -2.61 14.40 -8.91
N ALA A 49 -3.20 15.46 -8.37
CA ALA A 49 -4.17 16.29 -9.06
C ALA A 49 -3.96 17.76 -8.68
N ASN A 50 -4.13 18.67 -9.64
CA ASN A 50 -4.06 20.11 -9.38
C ASN A 50 -5.31 20.64 -8.66
N THR A 51 -6.39 19.85 -8.64
CA THR A 51 -7.58 20.15 -7.86
C THR A 51 -7.34 19.78 -6.41
N ASP A 52 -7.76 20.66 -5.50
CA ASP A 52 -7.71 20.48 -4.05
C ASP A 52 -8.64 19.34 -3.61
N SER A 53 -8.16 18.10 -3.76
CA SER A 53 -8.97 16.89 -3.69
C SER A 53 -8.13 15.65 -3.41
N VAL A 54 -8.78 14.58 -2.97
CA VAL A 54 -8.14 13.28 -2.75
C VAL A 54 -9.06 12.14 -3.15
N MET A 55 -8.50 11.12 -3.79
CA MET A 55 -9.22 9.87 -4.06
C MET A 55 -9.25 9.01 -2.79
N CYS A 56 -10.26 8.15 -2.67
CA CYS A 56 -10.40 7.20 -1.57
C CYS A 56 -10.70 5.80 -2.12
N PHE A 57 -10.17 4.77 -1.49
CA PHE A 57 -10.48 3.37 -1.77
C PHE A 57 -10.34 2.53 -0.49
N GLY A 58 -10.99 1.36 -0.47
CA GLY A 58 -10.93 0.44 0.66
C GLY A 58 -9.66 -0.44 0.69
N PRO A 59 -9.35 -1.05 1.84
CA PRO A 59 -8.26 -2.01 1.98
C PRO A 59 -8.44 -3.24 1.08
N LEU A 60 -7.34 -3.96 0.80
CA LEU A 60 -7.39 -5.22 0.03
C LEU A 60 -7.71 -6.44 0.89
N VAL A 61 -7.46 -6.34 2.19
CA VAL A 61 -7.57 -7.41 3.17
C VAL A 61 -8.32 -6.90 4.41
N PRO A 62 -9.03 -7.76 5.15
CA PRO A 62 -9.83 -7.35 6.31
C PRO A 62 -9.01 -6.66 7.42
N ASP A 63 -7.75 -7.07 7.58
CA ASP A 63 -6.81 -6.62 8.61
C ASP A 63 -5.78 -5.61 8.07
N GLY A 64 -6.20 -4.79 7.10
CA GLY A 64 -5.33 -3.85 6.41
C GLY A 64 -5.89 -2.43 6.32
N TYR A 65 -5.04 -1.56 5.81
CA TYR A 65 -5.32 -0.16 5.50
C TYR A 65 -5.22 0.09 3.99
N ALA A 66 -5.97 1.08 3.53
CA ALA A 66 -5.72 1.73 2.26
C ALA A 66 -5.44 3.22 2.47
N ILE A 67 -4.36 3.71 1.84
CA ILE A 67 -3.92 5.09 1.92
C ILE A 67 -3.78 5.65 0.51
N CYS A 68 -4.56 6.67 0.20
CA CYS A 68 -4.37 7.46 -1.00
C CYS A 68 -3.88 8.86 -0.62
N TYR A 69 -2.98 9.43 -1.42
CA TYR A 69 -2.48 10.76 -1.15
C TYR A 69 -2.26 11.60 -2.41
N ASN A 70 -2.47 12.90 -2.26
CA ASN A 70 -2.28 13.91 -3.28
C ASN A 70 -1.37 15.03 -2.73
N PRO A 71 -0.07 15.01 -3.04
CA PRO A 71 0.84 16.08 -2.66
C PRO A 71 0.53 17.36 -3.43
N GLN A 72 0.41 18.47 -2.70
CA GLN A 72 0.31 19.83 -3.21
C GLN A 72 1.59 20.61 -2.92
N ALA A 73 1.63 21.88 -3.33
CA ALA A 73 2.80 22.73 -3.15
C ALA A 73 3.15 22.98 -1.68
N ASP A 74 2.15 23.10 -0.81
CA ASP A 74 2.29 23.49 0.60
C ASP A 74 1.62 22.53 1.59
N HIS A 75 0.93 21.50 1.11
CA HIS A 75 0.27 20.50 1.93
C HIS A 75 0.16 19.16 1.20
N VAL A 76 -0.35 18.14 1.89
CA VAL A 76 -0.64 16.83 1.29
C VAL A 76 -2.01 16.39 1.76
N HIS A 77 -2.90 16.02 0.84
CA HIS A 77 -4.14 15.35 1.21
C HIS A 77 -3.89 13.87 1.44
N PHE A 78 -4.48 13.33 2.50
CA PHE A 78 -4.51 11.89 2.77
C PHE A 78 -5.94 11.42 2.91
N SER A 79 -6.23 10.27 2.30
CA SER A 79 -7.40 9.46 2.60
C SER A 79 -6.91 8.13 3.16
N ILE A 80 -7.35 7.79 4.38
CA ILE A 80 -6.96 6.56 5.07
C ILE A 80 -8.23 5.79 5.42
N THR A 81 -8.30 4.53 5.01
CA THR A 81 -9.43 3.65 5.28
C THR A 81 -8.97 2.35 5.94
N ALA A 82 -9.84 1.78 6.76
CA ALA A 82 -9.70 0.50 7.43
C ALA A 82 -11.10 -0.14 7.56
N PHE A 83 -11.17 -1.46 7.78
CA PHE A 83 -12.44 -2.11 8.08
C PHE A 83 -12.70 -2.18 9.58
N ASN A 84 -13.90 -1.81 10.02
CA ASN A 84 -14.29 -1.88 11.43
C ASN A 84 -14.37 -3.31 11.99
N CYS A 85 -14.34 -4.34 11.14
CA CYS A 85 -14.37 -5.73 11.57
C CYS A 85 -13.00 -6.24 12.08
N CYS A 86 -11.92 -5.45 11.93
CA CYS A 86 -10.61 -5.78 12.47
C CYS A 86 -10.27 -4.83 13.61
N GLU A 87 -10.26 -5.36 14.84
CA GLU A 87 -9.94 -4.61 16.06
C GLU A 87 -8.49 -4.10 16.11
N GLU A 88 -7.60 -4.61 15.26
CA GLU A 88 -6.21 -4.16 15.18
C GLU A 88 -6.06 -2.92 14.27
N THR A 89 -7.06 -2.58 13.45
CA THR A 89 -6.97 -1.49 12.47
C THR A 89 -7.85 -0.29 12.83
N HIS A 90 -7.25 0.89 12.89
CA HIS A 90 -7.93 2.15 13.23
C HIS A 90 -7.45 3.27 12.31
N ALA A 91 -8.29 3.67 11.34
CA ALA A 91 -7.93 4.66 10.34
C ALA A 91 -7.53 6.02 10.97
N GLU A 92 -8.24 6.45 12.01
CA GLU A 92 -7.94 7.69 12.74
C GLU A 92 -6.58 7.62 13.45
N THR A 93 -6.30 6.54 14.17
CA THR A 93 -5.00 6.33 14.83
C THR A 93 -3.86 6.36 13.83
N LEU A 94 -4.02 5.71 12.68
CA LEU A 94 -2.99 5.74 11.63
C LEU A 94 -2.84 7.14 11.01
N ALA A 95 -3.92 7.90 10.85
CA ALA A 95 -3.87 9.27 10.35
C ALA A 95 -3.08 10.20 11.29
N LEU A 96 -3.34 10.12 12.60
CA LEU A 96 -2.60 10.88 13.61
C LEU A 96 -1.13 10.47 13.63
N THR A 97 -0.86 9.16 13.65
CA THR A 97 0.51 8.63 13.64
C THR A 97 1.29 9.09 12.41
N LEU A 98 0.66 9.07 11.22
CA LEU A 98 1.27 9.52 9.98
C LEU A 98 1.60 11.02 10.03
N LYS A 99 0.65 11.85 10.49
CA LYS A 99 0.86 13.29 10.65
C LYS A 99 2.03 13.58 11.58
N ASP A 100 2.05 12.96 12.76
CA ASP A 100 3.10 13.19 13.76
C ASP A 100 4.46 12.70 13.25
N THR A 101 4.52 11.55 12.59
CA THR A 101 5.76 11.01 11.99
C THR A 101 6.30 11.95 10.91
N LEU A 102 5.44 12.50 10.05
CA LEU A 102 5.87 13.47 9.03
C LEU A 102 6.38 14.77 9.66
N GLY A 103 5.76 15.24 10.75
CA GLY A 103 6.26 16.38 11.54
C GLY A 103 7.64 16.11 12.15
N GLN A 104 7.83 14.95 12.78
CA GLN A 104 9.13 14.55 13.33
C GLN A 104 10.21 14.43 12.25
N LEU A 105 9.87 13.89 11.06
CA LEU A 105 10.79 13.85 9.93
C LEU A 105 11.15 15.26 9.43
N GLN A 106 10.19 16.18 9.43
CA GLN A 106 10.46 17.58 9.09
C GLN A 106 11.45 18.20 10.09
N GLU A 107 11.20 18.06 11.39
CA GLU A 107 12.10 18.55 12.45
C GLU A 107 13.50 17.94 12.35
N LEU A 108 13.59 16.63 12.11
CA LEU A 108 14.87 15.92 11.96
C LEU A 108 15.70 16.43 10.77
N LEU A 109 15.03 16.85 9.69
CA LEU A 109 15.68 17.34 8.48
C LEU A 109 15.96 18.85 8.50
N GLN A 110 15.46 19.59 9.52
CA GLN A 110 15.78 21.00 9.66
C GLN A 110 17.28 21.19 9.97
N PRO A 111 17.96 22.17 9.34
CA PRO A 111 19.35 22.46 9.65
C PRO A 111 19.52 22.77 11.14
N THR A 112 20.54 22.19 11.76
CA THR A 112 20.92 22.56 13.13
C THR A 112 21.43 24.01 13.11
N VAL A 113 20.78 24.89 13.86
CA VAL A 113 21.22 26.28 14.06
C VAL A 113 22.48 26.29 14.94
#